data_AF-A0A848UZ09-F1
#
_entry.id   AF-A0A848UZ09-F1
#
_cell.length_a   1.000
_cell.length_b   1.000
_cell.length_c   1.000
_cell.angle_alpha   90.00
_cell.angle_beta   90.00
_cell.angle_gamma   90.00
#
_symmetry.space_group_name_H-M   'P 1'
#
loop_
_entity.id
_entity.type
_entity.pdbx_description
1 polymer ?
#
loop_
_entity_poly.entity_id
_entity_poly.type
_entity_poly.pdbx_seq_one_letter_code
_entity_poly.pdbx_strand_id
1 'polypeptide(L)'
;MNRMIKIAFVGLALLGTATLSPAVAQKKSKKKKGGSEMPAKKKDGKSFADITKKCVKFEGLFTIYQDTTTGKSYVEVKEDQVGKEFIYFSYIADGLLDAGFFRGSYRGSKVISFNKHYEKLEIIAENTGYYFDEDNALSRASGANINRPVIISQKVEATNKETGAMLIDGDAIFLSEKFQMIKPPSRPGSKSMLGGLSKDKTKIKKINNYPENSEIQVTYVYENKNPQVGGSKAATDVRNIAITYQHSLLEMPENNYQARRDDPR
;
A
#
# COMPACT_ATOMS: atom_id res chain seq x y z
N MET A 1 2.09 75.15 -14.78
CA MET A 1 1.07 75.83 -13.95
C MET A 1 1.16 75.22 -12.54
N ASN A 2 1.05 76.01 -11.48
CA ASN A 2 1.37 75.60 -10.08
C ASN A 2 0.30 74.62 -9.54
N ARG A 3 0.49 73.84 -8.45
CA ARG A 3 1.40 73.89 -7.27
C ARG A 3 1.82 72.42 -6.92
N MET A 4 2.92 72.03 -6.24
CA MET A 4 3.68 72.54 -5.07
C MET A 4 2.85 72.45 -3.75
N ILE A 5 3.27 71.79 -2.65
CA ILE A 5 4.45 72.00 -1.77
C ILE A 5 4.67 70.80 -0.79
N LYS A 6 5.95 70.46 -0.51
CA LYS A 6 6.66 69.96 0.73
C LYS A 6 5.91 69.12 1.80
N ILE A 7 6.38 67.98 2.35
CA ILE A 7 7.68 67.50 2.94
C ILE A 7 7.84 67.76 4.47
N ALA A 8 7.77 66.67 5.26
CA ALA A 8 8.35 66.40 6.61
C ALA A 8 7.92 64.96 7.03
N PHE A 9 8.66 64.00 7.65
CA PHE A 9 10.04 63.81 8.14
C PHE A 9 10.41 64.15 9.61
N VAL A 10 11.06 63.16 10.29
CA VAL A 10 11.62 63.12 11.69
C VAL A 10 10.58 63.19 12.84
N GLY A 11 10.67 62.47 13.97
CA GLY A 11 11.52 61.32 14.36
C GLY A 11 11.60 61.04 15.89
N LEU A 12 11.81 59.76 16.26
CA LEU A 12 12.43 59.20 17.49
C LEU A 12 11.92 59.49 18.94
N ALA A 13 11.79 58.38 19.71
CA ALA A 13 12.15 58.18 21.14
C ALA A 13 11.24 58.53 22.37
N LEU A 14 11.12 57.48 23.20
CA LEU A 14 11.17 57.39 24.69
C LEU A 14 9.95 57.56 25.64
N LEU A 15 9.77 56.48 26.43
CA LEU A 15 9.40 56.35 27.86
C LEU A 15 8.14 57.03 28.46
N GLY A 16 7.31 56.20 29.11
CA GLY A 16 6.30 56.62 30.10
C GLY A 16 5.64 55.42 30.78
N THR A 17 5.85 55.23 32.09
CA THR A 17 5.36 54.06 32.86
C THR A 17 4.14 54.39 33.72
N ALA A 18 3.15 53.50 33.75
CA ALA A 18 2.10 53.49 34.78
C ALA A 18 1.76 52.05 35.19
N THR A 19 1.99 51.70 36.45
CA THR A 19 1.75 50.37 37.02
C THR A 19 0.49 50.36 37.89
N LEU A 20 -0.34 49.31 37.77
CA LEU A 20 -1.30 48.95 38.81
C LEU A 20 -1.42 47.41 38.94
N SER A 21 -1.04 46.90 40.10
CA SER A 21 -1.42 45.58 40.62
C SER A 21 -2.27 45.81 41.88
N PRO A 22 -3.14 44.87 42.28
CA PRO A 22 -2.70 43.75 43.14
C PRO A 22 -3.45 42.44 42.75
N ALA A 23 -3.43 41.31 43.49
CA ALA A 23 -2.85 40.98 44.79
C ALA A 23 -2.37 39.51 44.82
N VAL A 24 -1.47 39.15 45.73
CA VAL A 24 -1.09 37.75 46.03
C VAL A 24 -1.77 37.31 47.34
N ALA A 25 -2.38 36.13 47.34
CA ALA A 25 -2.87 35.45 48.53
C ALA A 25 -2.39 33.99 48.56
N GLN A 26 -1.79 33.55 49.67
CA GLN A 26 -1.22 32.21 49.82
C GLN A 26 -2.19 31.21 50.48
N LYS A 27 -1.79 29.93 50.39
CA LYS A 27 -1.90 28.92 51.47
C LYS A 27 -3.18 28.08 51.56
N LYS A 28 -3.15 26.89 50.93
CA LYS A 28 -3.05 25.61 51.66
C LYS A 28 -2.78 24.43 50.72
N SER A 29 -1.73 23.67 51.00
CA SER A 29 -1.52 22.35 50.39
C SER A 29 -2.48 21.33 51.00
N LYS A 30 -3.21 20.58 50.16
CA LYS A 30 -3.98 19.40 50.59
C LYS A 30 -3.54 18.16 49.82
N LYS A 31 -2.71 17.36 50.49
CA LYS A 31 -2.16 16.08 50.05
C LYS A 31 -3.29 15.09 49.74
N LYS A 32 -3.40 14.61 48.50
CA LYS A 32 -4.29 13.50 48.14
C LYS A 32 -3.46 12.39 47.48
N LYS A 33 -3.27 11.28 48.19
CA LYS A 33 -2.71 10.03 47.64
C LYS A 33 -3.75 9.34 46.75
N GLY A 34 -3.29 8.48 45.85
CA GLY A 34 -4.09 7.38 45.31
C GLY A 34 -5.00 7.75 44.14
N GLY A 35 -4.42 8.11 43.00
CA GLY A 35 -4.98 7.74 41.70
C GLY A 35 -4.28 6.46 41.24
N SER A 36 -5.00 5.36 41.11
CA SER A 36 -4.42 4.11 40.60
C SER A 36 -4.18 4.22 39.10
N GLU A 37 -2.96 3.93 38.65
CA GLU A 37 -2.71 3.62 37.24
C GLU A 37 -3.45 2.34 36.88
N MET A 38 -4.65 2.48 36.33
CA MET A 38 -5.30 1.40 35.60
C MET A 38 -4.39 1.09 34.40
N PRO A 39 -3.83 -0.14 34.28
CA PRO A 39 -3.02 -0.47 33.12
C PRO A 39 -3.88 -0.28 31.88
N ALA A 40 -3.36 0.47 30.90
CA ALA A 40 -4.06 0.71 29.64
C ALA A 40 -4.34 -0.62 28.97
N LYS A 41 -5.58 -1.11 29.10
CA LYS A 41 -5.98 -2.43 28.63
C LYS A 41 -5.86 -2.44 27.11
N LYS A 42 -4.74 -2.99 26.61
CA LYS A 42 -4.58 -3.31 25.20
C LYS A 42 -5.85 -4.05 24.78
N LYS A 43 -6.46 -3.63 23.67
CA LYS A 43 -7.45 -4.47 23.02
C LYS A 43 -6.68 -5.68 22.51
N ASP A 44 -6.77 -6.78 23.24
CA ASP A 44 -6.21 -8.05 22.80
C ASP A 44 -6.86 -8.39 21.46
N GLY A 45 -6.07 -8.23 20.39
CA GLY A 45 -6.45 -8.73 19.08
C GLY A 45 -6.65 -10.24 19.15
N LYS A 46 -7.47 -10.78 18.25
CA LYS A 46 -7.58 -12.23 18.10
C LYS A 46 -6.16 -12.80 17.94
N SER A 47 -5.82 -13.85 18.67
CA SER A 47 -4.51 -14.48 18.50
C SER A 47 -4.34 -15.01 17.07
N PHE A 48 -3.10 -15.24 16.65
CA PHE A 48 -2.82 -15.82 15.33
C PHE A 48 -3.66 -17.08 15.09
N ALA A 49 -3.69 -17.99 16.07
CA ALA A 49 -4.51 -19.20 16.04
C ALA A 49 -6.03 -18.92 16.06
N ASP A 50 -6.52 -17.87 16.72
CA ASP A 50 -7.94 -17.51 16.71
C ASP A 50 -8.45 -17.04 15.33
N ILE A 51 -7.55 -16.49 14.50
CA ILE A 51 -7.85 -16.12 13.12
C ILE A 51 -7.72 -17.34 12.21
N THR A 52 -6.58 -18.05 12.26
CA THR A 52 -6.29 -19.12 11.30
C THR A 52 -7.11 -20.40 11.52
N LYS A 53 -7.61 -20.68 12.73
CA LYS A 53 -8.41 -21.90 13.02
C LYS A 53 -9.73 -22.04 12.25
N LYS A 54 -10.22 -20.97 11.62
CA LYS A 54 -11.41 -20.98 10.75
C LYS A 54 -11.07 -20.96 9.26
N CYS A 55 -9.79 -20.94 8.92
CA CYS A 55 -9.32 -20.74 7.56
C CYS A 55 -8.91 -22.04 6.90
N VAL A 56 -9.12 -22.15 5.59
CA VAL A 56 -8.33 -23.06 4.75
C VAL A 56 -6.91 -22.49 4.66
N LYS A 57 -5.89 -23.31 4.93
CA LYS A 57 -4.48 -22.96 4.77
C LYS A 57 -4.00 -23.39 3.37
N PHE A 58 -3.36 -22.48 2.65
CA PHE A 58 -2.70 -22.72 1.38
C PHE A 58 -1.19 -22.49 1.59
N GLU A 59 -0.41 -23.56 1.64
CA GLU A 59 1.05 -23.51 1.85
C GLU A 59 1.81 -23.26 0.53
N GLY A 60 2.96 -22.61 0.63
CA GLY A 60 3.78 -22.17 -0.50
C GLY A 60 4.70 -21.02 -0.09
N LEU A 61 5.17 -20.22 -1.06
CA LEU A 61 6.09 -19.09 -0.86
C LEU A 61 5.62 -18.17 0.29
N PHE A 62 4.42 -17.61 0.16
CA PHE A 62 3.70 -16.97 1.26
C PHE A 62 2.52 -17.85 1.66
N THR A 63 2.40 -18.21 2.94
CA THR A 63 1.24 -18.99 3.39
C THR A 63 0.00 -18.09 3.36
N ILE A 64 -1.04 -18.51 2.64
CA ILE A 64 -2.31 -17.78 2.54
C ILE A 64 -3.37 -18.54 3.36
N TYR A 65 -4.17 -17.79 4.11
CA TYR A 65 -5.31 -18.31 4.87
C TYR A 65 -6.60 -17.70 4.32
N GLN A 66 -7.64 -18.50 4.10
CA GLN A 66 -8.96 -17.99 3.71
C GLN A 66 -10.05 -18.45 4.68
N ASP A 67 -10.71 -17.51 5.36
CA ASP A 67 -11.77 -17.79 6.34
C ASP A 67 -13.00 -18.43 5.67
N THR A 68 -13.37 -19.62 6.13
CA THR A 68 -14.43 -20.45 5.54
C THR A 68 -15.85 -19.87 5.71
N THR A 69 -16.05 -18.91 6.60
CA THR A 69 -17.37 -18.31 6.90
C THR A 69 -17.59 -17.00 6.15
N THR A 70 -16.54 -16.22 5.96
CA THR A 70 -16.57 -14.85 5.41
C THR A 70 -15.90 -14.71 4.05
N GLY A 71 -15.09 -15.70 3.64
CA GLY A 71 -14.27 -15.66 2.43
C GLY A 71 -13.03 -14.77 2.55
N LYS A 72 -12.84 -14.04 3.66
CA LYS A 72 -11.73 -13.10 3.86
C LYS A 72 -10.39 -13.82 3.84
N SER A 73 -9.43 -13.27 3.08
CA SER A 73 -8.06 -13.76 3.04
C SER A 73 -7.10 -13.02 3.97
N TYR A 74 -6.06 -13.74 4.37
CA TYR A 74 -4.91 -13.23 5.11
C TYR A 74 -3.62 -13.81 4.52
N VAL A 75 -2.53 -13.05 4.59
CA VAL A 75 -1.20 -13.51 4.21
C VAL A 75 -0.35 -13.60 5.47
N GLU A 76 0.34 -14.73 5.67
CA GLU A 76 1.40 -14.88 6.66
C GLU A 76 2.75 -14.59 5.99
N VAL A 77 3.45 -13.58 6.51
CA VAL A 77 4.83 -13.26 6.13
C VAL A 77 5.74 -13.66 7.29
N LYS A 78 6.67 -14.58 7.03
CA LYS A 78 7.63 -15.08 8.02
C LYS A 78 8.65 -13.97 8.37
N GLU A 79 9.29 -14.06 9.53
CA GLU A 79 10.28 -13.05 9.93
C GLU A 79 11.51 -13.05 8.99
N ASP A 80 11.89 -14.20 8.43
CA ASP A 80 12.97 -14.32 7.45
C ASP A 80 12.62 -13.75 6.06
N GLN A 81 11.35 -13.44 5.79
CA GLN A 81 10.88 -12.83 4.54
C GLN A 81 10.87 -11.30 4.61
N VAL A 82 11.10 -10.71 5.80
CA VAL A 82 11.28 -9.26 5.96
C VAL A 82 12.68 -8.89 5.44
N GLY A 83 12.76 -7.84 4.62
CA GLY A 83 14.00 -7.40 3.97
C GLY A 83 14.41 -8.23 2.75
N LYS A 84 13.80 -9.40 2.50
CA LYS A 84 13.97 -10.14 1.24
C LYS A 84 13.21 -9.46 0.10
N GLU A 85 13.77 -9.58 -1.09
CA GLU A 85 13.16 -9.19 -2.36
C GLU A 85 12.38 -10.35 -2.99
N PHE A 86 11.30 -10.02 -3.70
CA PHE A 86 10.42 -10.96 -4.41
C PHE A 86 9.99 -10.33 -5.75
N ILE A 87 9.71 -11.16 -6.76
CA ILE A 87 9.16 -10.66 -8.03
C ILE A 87 7.63 -10.65 -7.94
N TYR A 88 7.02 -9.48 -8.08
CA TYR A 88 5.61 -9.38 -8.42
C TYR A 88 5.44 -9.37 -9.95
N PHE A 89 4.55 -10.21 -10.46
CA PHE A 89 4.14 -10.26 -11.87
C PHE A 89 2.60 -10.27 -11.98
N SER A 90 2.07 -9.78 -13.11
CA SER A 90 0.63 -9.69 -13.31
C SER A 90 0.17 -9.63 -14.76
N TYR A 91 -0.99 -10.26 -15.02
CA TYR A 91 -1.66 -10.28 -16.31
C TYR A 91 -3.18 -10.45 -16.18
N ILE A 92 -3.91 -10.20 -17.27
CA ILE A 92 -5.34 -10.45 -17.39
C ILE A 92 -5.56 -11.93 -17.73
N ALA A 93 -6.08 -12.71 -16.78
CA ALA A 93 -6.47 -14.10 -17.03
C ALA A 93 -7.76 -14.20 -17.85
N ASP A 94 -8.67 -13.22 -17.74
CA ASP A 94 -9.84 -13.06 -18.62
C ASP A 94 -10.43 -11.65 -18.54
N GLY A 95 -11.11 -11.17 -19.59
CA GLY A 95 -11.68 -9.82 -19.59
C GLY A 95 -12.47 -9.45 -20.84
N LEU A 96 -13.23 -8.35 -20.74
CA LEU A 96 -14.05 -7.82 -21.83
C LEU A 96 -13.22 -6.95 -22.79
N LEU A 97 -13.19 -7.34 -24.07
CA LEU A 97 -12.42 -6.66 -25.11
C LEU A 97 -12.88 -5.20 -25.33
N ASP A 98 -14.19 -4.92 -25.23
CA ASP A 98 -14.75 -3.56 -25.30
C ASP A 98 -14.16 -2.60 -24.26
N ALA A 99 -13.75 -3.13 -23.09
CA ALA A 99 -13.12 -2.36 -22.03
C ALA A 99 -11.58 -2.23 -22.20
N GLY A 100 -11.00 -2.88 -23.21
CA GLY A 100 -9.56 -2.93 -23.46
C GLY A 100 -8.81 -4.05 -22.75
N PHE A 101 -9.51 -5.10 -22.29
CA PHE A 101 -8.92 -6.22 -21.55
C PHE A 101 -9.17 -7.55 -22.26
N PHE A 102 -8.14 -8.38 -22.37
CA PHE A 102 -8.23 -9.68 -23.05
C PHE A 102 -7.33 -10.71 -22.37
N ARG A 103 -7.66 -11.99 -22.54
CA ARG A 103 -6.92 -13.14 -21.99
C ARG A 103 -5.45 -13.12 -22.40
N GLY A 104 -4.53 -13.18 -21.43
CA GLY A 104 -3.08 -13.13 -21.64
C GLY A 104 -2.51 -11.71 -21.76
N SER A 105 -3.32 -10.65 -21.62
CA SER A 105 -2.82 -9.27 -21.65
C SER A 105 -1.90 -8.99 -20.44
N TYR A 106 -0.61 -8.84 -20.70
CA TYR A 106 0.39 -8.47 -19.69
C TYR A 106 0.07 -7.10 -19.05
N ARG A 107 0.27 -6.99 -17.73
CA ARG A 107 -0.05 -5.77 -16.96
C ARG A 107 1.11 -5.14 -16.22
N GLY A 108 2.14 -5.90 -15.88
CA GLY A 108 3.36 -5.38 -15.27
C GLY A 108 4.04 -6.37 -14.33
N SER A 109 5.37 -6.28 -14.25
CA SER A 109 6.19 -6.82 -13.17
C SER A 109 6.86 -5.69 -12.37
N LYS A 110 7.39 -6.02 -11.20
CA LYS A 110 8.34 -5.22 -10.40
C LYS A 110 8.97 -6.09 -9.32
N VAL A 111 10.18 -5.75 -8.88
CA VAL A 111 10.71 -6.27 -7.62
C VAL A 111 10.01 -5.55 -6.47
N ILE A 112 9.67 -6.31 -5.42
CA ILE A 112 9.10 -5.80 -4.18
C ILE A 112 9.91 -6.31 -2.99
N SER A 113 9.90 -5.58 -1.87
CA SER A 113 10.39 -6.08 -0.59
C SER A 113 9.39 -5.82 0.53
N PHE A 114 9.49 -6.61 1.61
CA PHE A 114 8.65 -6.46 2.81
C PHE A 114 9.43 -5.76 3.92
N ASN A 115 8.92 -4.62 4.41
CA ASN A 115 9.50 -3.82 5.49
C ASN A 115 8.60 -3.81 6.73
N LYS A 116 9.18 -4.00 7.92
CA LYS A 116 8.44 -4.02 9.21
C LYS A 116 8.57 -2.67 9.90
N HIS A 117 7.47 -1.92 9.98
CA HIS A 117 7.45 -0.55 10.49
C HIS A 117 6.42 -0.44 11.64
N TYR A 118 6.92 -0.59 12.87
CA TYR A 118 6.13 -0.67 14.11
C TYR A 118 5.02 -1.76 14.03
N GLU A 119 3.74 -1.41 14.20
CA GLU A 119 2.60 -2.35 14.09
C GLU A 119 2.20 -2.68 12.64
N LYS A 120 2.97 -2.24 11.64
CA LYS A 120 2.67 -2.42 10.23
C LYS A 120 3.71 -3.27 9.51
N LEU A 121 3.24 -3.96 8.48
CA LEU A 121 4.07 -4.47 7.41
C LEU A 121 3.79 -3.65 6.15
N GLU A 122 4.87 -3.27 5.48
CA GLU A 122 4.85 -2.38 4.32
C GLU A 122 5.47 -3.12 3.14
N ILE A 123 4.85 -3.04 1.97
CA ILE A 123 5.38 -3.58 0.73
C ILE A 123 5.89 -2.40 -0.08
N ILE A 124 7.19 -2.44 -0.36
CA ILE A 124 7.92 -1.45 -1.13
C ILE A 124 8.08 -1.99 -2.55
N ALA A 125 7.99 -1.12 -3.56
CA ALA A 125 8.44 -1.47 -4.91
C ALA A 125 9.86 -0.95 -5.12
N GLU A 126 10.79 -1.83 -5.49
CA GLU A 126 12.21 -1.50 -5.62
C GLU A 126 12.54 -0.95 -7.02
N ASN A 127 13.58 -0.12 -7.10
CA ASN A 127 13.99 0.53 -8.34
C ASN A 127 15.10 -0.28 -9.03
N THR A 128 14.72 -1.19 -9.93
CA THR A 128 15.66 -1.96 -10.75
C THR A 128 16.16 -1.22 -12.00
N GLY A 129 15.77 0.05 -12.20
CA GLY A 129 16.15 0.85 -13.37
C GLY A 129 17.38 1.75 -13.17
N TYR A 130 17.98 1.73 -11.98
CA TYR A 130 19.17 2.50 -11.63
C TYR A 130 20.21 1.54 -11.06
N TYR A 131 21.36 1.46 -11.71
CA TYR A 131 22.52 0.69 -11.25
C TYR A 131 23.73 1.63 -11.12
N PHE A 132 24.58 1.35 -10.15
CA PHE A 132 25.84 2.05 -9.94
C PHE A 132 26.94 1.00 -9.79
N ASP A 133 27.99 1.13 -10.58
CA ASP A 133 29.26 0.43 -10.38
C ASP A 133 29.81 0.77 -9.00
N GLU A 134 30.05 -0.24 -8.16
CA GLU A 134 30.43 -0.05 -6.75
C GLU A 134 31.82 0.59 -6.60
N ASP A 135 32.76 0.23 -7.49
CA ASP A 135 34.12 0.78 -7.54
C ASP A 135 34.14 2.26 -7.97
N ASN A 136 33.06 2.73 -8.61
CA ASN A 136 32.93 4.12 -9.02
C ASN A 136 32.59 5.02 -7.83
N ALA A 137 33.30 6.14 -7.67
CA ALA A 137 33.08 7.10 -6.59
C ALA A 137 31.66 7.71 -6.51
N LEU A 138 30.84 7.53 -7.56
CA LEU A 138 29.41 7.85 -7.63
C LEU A 138 28.51 6.86 -6.84
N SER A 139 28.94 5.62 -6.58
CA SER A 139 28.18 4.61 -5.81
C SER A 139 27.75 5.10 -4.43
N ARG A 140 28.55 5.98 -3.82
CA ARG A 140 28.28 6.67 -2.55
C ARG A 140 27.05 7.59 -2.58
N ALA A 141 26.54 7.91 -3.77
CA ALA A 141 25.31 8.67 -3.99
C ALA A 141 24.18 7.82 -4.60
N SER A 142 24.32 6.49 -4.65
CA SER A 142 23.34 5.57 -5.26
C SER A 142 21.91 5.74 -4.75
N GLY A 143 21.71 5.94 -3.45
CA GLY A 143 20.40 6.22 -2.85
C GLY A 143 19.89 7.67 -2.99
N ALA A 144 20.69 8.59 -3.56
CA ALA A 144 20.32 10.00 -3.62
C ALA A 144 19.28 10.28 -4.71
N ASN A 145 18.20 10.99 -4.35
CA ASN A 145 17.08 11.33 -5.22
C ASN A 145 16.28 10.14 -5.81
N ILE A 146 16.60 8.89 -5.43
CA ILE A 146 15.79 7.72 -5.79
C ILE A 146 14.59 7.62 -4.84
N ASN A 147 13.39 7.62 -5.41
CA ASN A 147 12.17 7.31 -4.67
C ASN A 147 12.06 5.80 -4.43
N ARG A 148 11.84 5.40 -3.18
CA ARG A 148 11.60 4.01 -2.77
C ARG A 148 10.16 3.86 -2.25
N PRO A 149 9.17 3.71 -3.14
CA PRO A 149 7.75 3.88 -2.80
C PRO A 149 7.17 2.72 -2.00
N VAL A 150 6.61 3.03 -0.83
CA VAL A 150 5.69 2.15 -0.09
C VAL A 150 4.35 2.09 -0.85
N ILE A 151 4.14 1.03 -1.64
CA ILE A 151 2.93 0.82 -2.43
C ILE A 151 1.76 0.29 -1.58
N ILE A 152 2.09 -0.44 -0.50
CA ILE A 152 1.12 -1.02 0.44
C ILE A 152 1.67 -0.83 1.85
N SER A 153 0.84 -0.37 2.78
CA SER A 153 1.15 -0.32 4.22
C SER A 153 -0.08 -0.88 4.95
N GLN A 154 0.04 -2.04 5.59
CA GLN A 154 -1.06 -2.74 6.29
C GLN A 154 -0.70 -2.98 7.76
N LYS A 155 -1.71 -3.02 8.62
CA LYS A 155 -1.48 -3.41 10.02
C LYS A 155 -1.24 -4.92 10.09
N VAL A 156 -0.34 -5.34 10.97
CA VAL A 156 -0.24 -6.74 11.42
C VAL A 156 -1.45 -7.03 12.33
N GLU A 157 -2.35 -7.91 11.87
CA GLU A 157 -3.56 -8.30 12.59
C GLU A 157 -3.24 -9.21 13.77
N ALA A 158 -2.26 -10.11 13.59
CA ALA A 158 -1.71 -10.96 14.64
C ALA A 158 -0.26 -11.36 14.31
N THR A 159 0.51 -11.70 15.35
CA THR A 159 1.86 -12.28 15.22
C THR A 159 1.88 -13.64 15.90
N ASN A 160 2.49 -14.64 15.28
CA ASN A 160 2.77 -15.92 15.94
C ASN A 160 3.90 -15.70 16.97
N LYS A 161 3.65 -16.07 18.22
CA LYS A 161 4.60 -15.88 19.34
C LYS A 161 5.81 -16.81 19.28
N GLU A 162 5.72 -17.91 18.54
CA GLU A 162 6.77 -18.94 18.45
C GLU A 162 7.69 -18.72 17.24
N THR A 163 7.13 -18.27 16.12
CA THR A 163 7.86 -18.16 14.83
C THR A 163 8.13 -16.72 14.36
N GLY A 164 7.64 -15.71 15.10
CA GLY A 164 7.72 -14.29 14.70
C GLY A 164 6.84 -13.91 13.50
N ALA A 165 6.23 -14.89 12.81
CA ALA A 165 5.47 -14.70 11.57
C ALA A 165 4.25 -13.78 11.77
N MET A 166 4.03 -12.89 10.80
CA MET A 166 3.06 -11.80 10.87
C MET A 166 1.90 -12.04 9.90
N LEU A 167 0.68 -11.96 10.42
CA LEU A 167 -0.55 -12.10 9.65
C LEU A 167 -1.07 -10.72 9.24
N ILE A 168 -1.26 -10.51 7.94
CA ILE A 168 -1.78 -9.26 7.36
C ILE A 168 -3.05 -9.51 6.54
N ASP A 169 -3.86 -8.47 6.36
CA ASP A 169 -5.09 -8.51 5.57
C ASP A 169 -4.79 -8.74 4.07
N GLY A 170 -5.16 -9.91 3.55
CA GLY A 170 -4.93 -10.31 2.17
C GLY A 170 -5.94 -9.67 1.21
N ASP A 171 -7.15 -9.39 1.65
CA ASP A 171 -8.17 -8.73 0.84
C ASP A 171 -7.80 -7.26 0.59
N ALA A 172 -7.30 -6.58 1.62
CA ALA A 172 -6.76 -5.24 1.52
C ALA A 172 -5.50 -5.14 0.64
N ILE A 173 -4.91 -6.28 0.24
CA ILE A 173 -3.83 -6.38 -0.73
C ILE A 173 -4.42 -6.71 -2.12
N PHE A 174 -4.92 -7.93 -2.31
CA PHE A 174 -5.26 -8.47 -3.63
C PHE A 174 -6.59 -7.95 -4.18
N LEU A 175 -7.56 -7.57 -3.33
CA LEU A 175 -8.82 -6.96 -3.78
C LEU A 175 -8.69 -5.44 -4.01
N SER A 176 -7.46 -4.97 -4.25
CA SER A 176 -7.12 -3.56 -4.50
C SER A 176 -6.10 -3.38 -5.62
N GLU A 177 -6.16 -2.25 -6.32
CA GLU A 177 -5.21 -1.89 -7.39
C GLU A 177 -3.85 -1.36 -6.88
N LYS A 178 -3.50 -1.59 -5.60
CA LYS A 178 -2.26 -1.05 -4.98
C LYS A 178 -0.99 -1.61 -5.62
N PHE A 179 -0.98 -2.90 -5.96
CA PHE A 179 0.17 -3.52 -6.62
C PHE A 179 0.37 -2.98 -8.05
N GLN A 180 -0.71 -2.85 -8.82
CA GLN A 180 -0.67 -2.34 -10.19
C GLN A 180 -2.02 -1.77 -10.58
N MET A 181 -2.01 -0.54 -11.11
CA MET A 181 -3.23 0.13 -11.58
C MET A 181 -3.80 -0.56 -12.82
N ILE A 182 -5.05 -0.99 -12.73
CA ILE A 182 -5.81 -1.66 -13.77
C ILE A 182 -6.55 -0.60 -14.58
N LYS A 183 -7.26 0.30 -13.90
CA LYS A 183 -7.94 1.46 -14.50
C LYS A 183 -7.12 2.74 -14.29
N PRO A 184 -6.35 3.21 -15.28
CA PRO A 184 -5.71 4.52 -15.22
C PRO A 184 -6.74 5.67 -15.20
N PRO A 185 -6.36 6.86 -14.69
CA PRO A 185 -7.22 8.04 -14.75
C PRO A 185 -7.54 8.41 -16.21
N SER A 186 -8.79 8.77 -16.47
CA SER A 186 -9.22 9.22 -17.80
C SER A 186 -8.64 10.60 -18.10
N ARG A 187 -8.12 10.80 -19.32
CA ARG A 187 -7.74 12.13 -19.81
C ARG A 187 -9.00 13.00 -19.94
N PRO A 188 -8.92 14.34 -19.80
CA PRO A 188 -10.03 15.25 -20.09
C PRO A 188 -10.66 14.94 -21.46
N GLY A 189 -12.00 14.93 -21.53
CA GLY A 189 -12.76 14.56 -22.73
C GLY A 189 -12.83 13.05 -23.05
N SER A 190 -11.92 12.21 -22.53
CA SER A 190 -11.98 10.76 -22.75
C SER A 190 -13.00 10.09 -21.84
N LYS A 191 -13.83 9.23 -22.41
CA LYS A 191 -14.85 8.45 -21.69
C LYS A 191 -14.31 7.06 -21.37
N SER A 192 -14.40 6.63 -20.11
CA SER A 192 -14.05 5.26 -19.69
C SER A 192 -15.30 4.38 -19.63
N MET A 193 -15.20 3.14 -20.14
CA MET A 193 -16.24 2.12 -19.97
C MET A 193 -16.29 1.63 -18.51
N LEU A 194 -15.12 1.39 -17.90
CA LEU A 194 -15.02 1.01 -16.49
C LEU A 194 -15.51 2.12 -15.56
N GLY A 195 -16.22 1.73 -14.50
CA GLY A 195 -16.66 2.62 -13.43
C GLY A 195 -15.65 2.74 -12.28
N GLY A 196 -16.13 2.75 -11.03
CA GLY A 196 -15.30 2.59 -9.84
C GLY A 196 -15.13 1.12 -9.47
N LEU A 197 -14.02 0.73 -8.84
CA LEU A 197 -13.85 -0.64 -8.35
C LEU A 197 -14.83 -0.92 -7.19
N SER A 198 -15.66 -1.95 -7.35
CA SER A 198 -16.66 -2.37 -6.37
C SER A 198 -16.03 -3.27 -5.32
N LYS A 199 -16.06 -2.86 -4.05
CA LYS A 199 -15.49 -3.65 -2.94
C LYS A 199 -16.29 -4.93 -2.69
N ASP A 200 -17.61 -4.85 -2.78
CA ASP A 200 -18.52 -5.92 -2.36
C ASP A 200 -18.71 -7.00 -3.44
N LYS A 201 -18.39 -6.67 -4.71
CA LYS A 201 -18.46 -7.58 -5.86
C LYS A 201 -17.10 -8.16 -6.27
N THR A 202 -16.01 -7.49 -5.90
CA THR A 202 -14.63 -7.94 -6.15
C THR A 202 -14.26 -9.06 -5.17
N LYS A 203 -13.64 -10.14 -5.65
CA LYS A 203 -13.37 -11.33 -4.83
C LYS A 203 -12.21 -12.18 -5.34
N ILE A 204 -11.56 -12.91 -4.44
CA ILE A 204 -10.65 -13.99 -4.82
C ILE A 204 -11.48 -15.10 -5.48
N LYS A 205 -11.03 -15.55 -6.65
CA LYS A 205 -11.65 -16.60 -7.47
C LYS A 205 -10.90 -17.93 -7.35
N LYS A 206 -9.56 -17.89 -7.22
CA LYS A 206 -8.72 -19.07 -6.99
C LYS A 206 -7.43 -18.67 -6.30
N ILE A 207 -6.94 -19.52 -5.40
CA ILE A 207 -5.56 -19.52 -4.92
C ILE A 207 -4.93 -20.81 -5.43
N ASN A 208 -3.76 -20.70 -6.05
CA ASN A 208 -2.82 -21.81 -6.19
C ASN A 208 -1.55 -21.36 -5.47
N ASN A 209 -0.93 -22.24 -4.71
CA ASN A 209 0.25 -21.88 -3.93
C ASN A 209 1.26 -23.01 -4.02
N TYR A 210 2.52 -22.65 -4.24
CA TYR A 210 3.63 -23.54 -4.52
C TYR A 210 4.86 -23.02 -3.77
N PRO A 211 5.91 -23.84 -3.55
CA PRO A 211 7.07 -23.41 -2.75
C PRO A 211 7.73 -22.12 -3.25
N GLU A 212 7.91 -21.99 -4.57
CA GLU A 212 8.62 -20.87 -5.21
C GLU A 212 7.70 -19.74 -5.69
N ASN A 213 6.37 -19.96 -5.79
CA ASN A 213 5.42 -18.93 -6.21
C ASN A 213 4.00 -19.05 -5.61
N SER A 214 3.39 -17.89 -5.33
CA SER A 214 2.01 -17.73 -4.87
C SER A 214 1.14 -17.09 -5.95
N GLU A 215 0.08 -17.78 -6.38
CA GLU A 215 -0.74 -17.45 -7.54
C GLU A 215 -2.20 -17.15 -7.16
N ILE A 216 -2.54 -15.86 -7.05
CA ILE A 216 -3.84 -15.38 -6.59
C ILE A 216 -4.63 -14.83 -7.77
N GLN A 217 -5.70 -15.54 -8.15
CA GLN A 217 -6.63 -15.10 -9.18
C GLN A 217 -7.79 -14.32 -8.54
N VAL A 218 -7.95 -13.06 -8.94
CA VAL A 218 -9.00 -12.14 -8.46
C VAL A 218 -9.99 -11.86 -9.59
N THR A 219 -11.28 -11.81 -9.28
CA THR A 219 -12.28 -11.17 -10.14
C THR A 219 -12.56 -9.78 -9.61
N TYR A 220 -12.01 -8.77 -10.29
CA TYR A 220 -12.35 -7.37 -10.06
C TYR A 220 -13.65 -7.02 -10.78
N VAL A 221 -14.50 -6.22 -10.15
CA VAL A 221 -15.77 -5.78 -10.74
C VAL A 221 -15.87 -4.25 -10.68
N TYR A 222 -16.07 -3.62 -11.83
CA TYR A 222 -16.16 -2.18 -11.98
C TYR A 222 -17.61 -1.74 -12.18
N GLU A 223 -18.10 -0.90 -11.26
CA GLU A 223 -19.47 -0.39 -11.27
C GLU A 223 -19.54 1.01 -11.87
N ASN A 224 -20.13 1.11 -13.06
CA ASN A 224 -20.39 2.36 -13.75
C ASN A 224 -21.87 2.76 -13.62
N LYS A 225 -22.17 3.68 -12.69
CA LYS A 225 -23.53 4.15 -12.41
C LYS A 225 -24.15 4.98 -13.55
N ASN A 226 -23.34 5.50 -14.47
CA ASN A 226 -23.77 6.30 -15.61
C ASN A 226 -22.87 5.98 -16.82
N PRO A 227 -23.09 4.83 -17.50
CA PRO A 227 -22.23 4.38 -18.59
C PRO A 227 -22.32 5.35 -19.78
N GLN A 228 -21.20 5.99 -20.08
CA GLN A 228 -21.07 6.98 -21.15
C GLN A 228 -20.55 6.39 -22.47
N VAL A 229 -20.22 5.09 -22.47
CA VAL A 229 -19.73 4.28 -23.58
C VAL A 229 -20.57 3.01 -23.62
N GLY A 230 -21.04 2.62 -24.80
CA GLY A 230 -21.69 1.31 -25.00
C GLY A 230 -20.66 0.18 -25.09
N GLY A 231 -21.10 -0.98 -25.55
CA GLY A 231 -20.22 -2.10 -25.88
C GLY A 231 -20.84 -3.01 -26.94
N SER A 232 -20.07 -3.98 -27.40
CA SER A 232 -20.49 -5.03 -28.31
C SER A 232 -21.53 -5.98 -27.69
N LYS A 233 -21.97 -6.98 -28.46
CA LYS A 233 -22.83 -8.07 -27.95
C LYS A 233 -22.20 -8.91 -26.82
N ALA A 234 -20.90 -8.76 -26.55
CA ALA A 234 -20.23 -9.38 -25.39
C ALA A 234 -20.45 -8.59 -24.07
N ALA A 235 -20.89 -7.33 -24.15
CA ALA A 235 -21.00 -6.41 -23.02
C ALA A 235 -22.43 -6.36 -22.42
N THR A 236 -22.94 -7.52 -21.96
CA THR A 236 -24.36 -7.72 -21.57
C THR A 236 -24.93 -6.68 -20.60
N ASP A 237 -24.14 -6.20 -19.64
CA ASP A 237 -24.47 -5.01 -18.84
C ASP A 237 -23.22 -4.13 -18.65
N VAL A 238 -23.13 -3.06 -19.46
CA VAL A 238 -22.03 -2.08 -19.42
C VAL A 238 -21.86 -1.36 -18.08
N ARG A 239 -22.82 -1.48 -17.15
CA ARG A 239 -22.71 -0.93 -15.79
C ARG A 239 -21.85 -1.79 -14.85
N ASN A 240 -21.61 -3.06 -15.18
CA ASN A 240 -20.93 -4.03 -14.31
C ASN A 240 -19.86 -4.81 -15.10
N ILE A 241 -18.67 -4.23 -15.28
CA ILE A 241 -17.58 -4.90 -16.03
C ILE A 241 -16.74 -5.75 -15.08
N ALA A 242 -16.70 -7.06 -15.32
CA ALA A 242 -15.83 -7.99 -14.59
C ALA A 242 -14.52 -8.23 -15.35
N ILE A 243 -13.41 -8.31 -14.62
CA ILE A 243 -12.08 -8.63 -15.12
C ILE A 243 -11.48 -9.70 -14.23
N THR A 244 -11.04 -10.82 -14.80
CA THR A 244 -10.26 -11.83 -14.08
C THR A 244 -8.78 -11.50 -14.22
N TYR A 245 -8.14 -11.21 -13.09
CA TYR A 245 -6.76 -10.75 -12.99
C TYR A 245 -5.93 -11.78 -12.23
N GLN A 246 -4.66 -11.93 -12.61
CA GLN A 246 -3.71 -12.80 -11.93
C GLN A 246 -2.65 -11.95 -11.23
N HIS A 247 -2.48 -12.18 -9.93
CA HIS A 247 -1.29 -11.78 -9.18
C HIS A 247 -0.39 -13.00 -9.01
N SER A 248 0.88 -12.84 -9.37
CA SER A 248 1.92 -13.84 -9.20
C SER A 248 3.00 -13.22 -8.32
N LEU A 249 3.29 -13.84 -7.19
CA LEU A 249 4.47 -13.54 -6.36
C LEU A 249 5.45 -14.69 -6.53
N LEU A 250 6.69 -14.39 -6.88
CA LEU A 250 7.76 -15.38 -7.08
C LEU A 250 8.96 -15.05 -6.19
N GLU A 251 9.68 -16.08 -5.76
CA GLU A 251 10.98 -15.91 -5.10
C GLU A 251 11.99 -15.27 -6.07
N MET A 252 12.93 -14.48 -5.53
CA MET A 252 14.05 -13.98 -6.33
C MET A 252 15.03 -15.13 -6.61
N PRO A 253 15.46 -15.36 -7.87
CA PRO A 253 16.41 -16.41 -8.19
C PRO A 253 17.79 -16.12 -7.60
N GLU A 254 18.55 -17.16 -7.28
CA GLU A 254 19.95 -17.01 -6.86
C GLU A 254 20.76 -16.30 -7.97
N ASN A 255 21.30 -15.12 -7.64
CA ASN A 255 21.95 -14.28 -8.64
C ASN A 255 23.38 -14.72 -8.96
N ASN A 256 23.50 -15.79 -9.75
CA ASN A 256 24.75 -16.22 -10.39
C ASN A 256 24.85 -15.78 -11.87
N TYR A 257 23.94 -14.92 -12.34
CA TYR A 257 23.86 -14.49 -13.72
C TYR A 257 25.05 -13.59 -14.10
N GLN A 258 25.71 -13.92 -15.20
CA GLN A 258 26.74 -13.07 -15.81
C GLN A 258 26.14 -12.25 -16.95
N ALA A 259 26.60 -11.00 -17.10
CA ALA A 259 26.23 -10.15 -18.22
C ALA A 259 26.59 -10.80 -19.56
N ARG A 260 25.66 -10.76 -20.52
CA ARG A 260 25.88 -11.29 -21.87
C ARG A 260 26.74 -10.30 -22.64
N ARG A 261 27.89 -10.76 -23.17
CA ARG A 261 28.89 -9.91 -23.84
C ARG A 261 28.34 -9.05 -24.98
N ASP A 262 27.29 -9.51 -25.64
CA ASP A 262 26.66 -8.87 -26.80
C ASP A 262 25.24 -8.35 -26.53
N ASP A 263 24.81 -8.23 -25.26
CA ASP A 263 23.56 -7.52 -24.91
C ASP A 263 23.90 -6.06 -24.54
N PRO A 264 23.44 -5.04 -25.29
CA PRO A 264 23.80 -3.64 -25.08
C PRO A 264 22.99 -2.97 -23.96
N ARG A 265 22.86 -3.64 -22.81
CA ARG A 265 22.08 -3.23 -21.63
C ARG A 265 22.95 -3.16 -20.38
#